data_AF-A0A5K3EF34-F1
#
_entry.id   AF-A0A5K3EF34-F1
#
_cell.length_a   1.000
_cell.length_b   1.000
_cell.length_c   1.000
_cell.angle_alpha   90.00
_cell.angle_beta   90.00
_cell.angle_gamma   90.00
#
_symmetry.space_group_name_H-M   'P 1'
#
loop_
_entity.id
_entity.type
_entity.pdbx_description
1 polymer ?
#
loop_
_entity_poly.entity_id
_entity_poly.type
_entity_poly.pdbx_seq_one_letter_code
_entity_poly.pdbx_strand_id
1 'polypeptide(L)'
;MGTLTTLSVLFICVPYVSCEYLTVNEFSTTLDALVKRECSHNSISEGYQNLISRGKITIAKLEPLKNVKEYASKLYKLFLKKAEALEKVVQDVEEEATKYPWNPLLKNISFVSLTDKGENLTRHHYFNIPVNTSQSGVYVPSEVYINDSVIAHQVDWTSNLDHIFQQQNDTLNFIYFASEYGFLRTYPRYQWPLDDKLRALDARRQSWYTQYTGVPKDVLFLMDTSGSMHGQALHLANTSLRLLIENLNKNDFFAVAKFPTNRTHLTPSLIYGCFINGSCYDSLVQATSLNKQHVIQNVFRLTAHDAADYDEAIAFGMKLMSIFSAGRPASAHCNKILVLISDSDIYYNDTTVQILERYQDYVHLFTYSLSTITASGPLNDVAKRINGAFAQIPVIGALSNILRHFTDYATHFGSSKKLHPQKLDLVVHHAADIFPFKIAEEIGPMASLTMAVYNRSTGLSLLGIMGTDVSAREMVDLLQTYLNSPTDYAFMVDNNGFVLFHPLLRSYRKLSAQTIDIDIMDIEASNVTEMLTIRKHLIDNQEGVTILDDFAVFMDEVHAHRTLRTYAYTPIPETDYSICVVTATDRDIDVQYLSQKEHLDTTEGTVLIDGRKFN
;
A
#
# COMPACT_ATOMS: atom_id res chain seq x y z
N MET A 1 81.99 39.13 30.26
CA MET A 1 81.49 40.46 30.71
C MET A 1 79.98 40.35 30.90
N GLY A 2 79.45 40.83 32.03
CA GLY A 2 78.03 41.12 32.30
C GLY A 2 77.17 39.90 32.66
N THR A 3 76.99 39.49 33.92
CA THR A 3 76.12 40.03 35.00
C THR A 3 74.69 40.42 34.62
N LEU A 4 73.75 39.61 35.13
CA LEU A 4 72.43 39.91 35.69
C LEU A 4 71.51 40.91 34.99
N THR A 5 70.29 40.44 34.65
CA THR A 5 69.06 40.95 35.29
C THR A 5 67.97 39.88 35.29
N THR A 6 67.51 39.59 36.50
CA THR A 6 66.33 38.82 36.91
C THR A 6 65.02 39.46 36.45
N LEU A 7 64.03 38.67 36.02
CA LEU A 7 62.64 38.89 36.44
C LEU A 7 61.80 37.61 36.37
N SER A 8 61.53 37.11 37.57
CA SER A 8 60.45 36.27 38.09
C SER A 8 59.32 35.86 37.14
N VAL A 9 59.18 34.55 36.90
CA VAL A 9 57.86 33.90 36.81
C VAL A 9 57.89 32.68 37.73
N LEU A 10 57.01 32.73 38.73
CA LEU A 10 56.78 31.67 39.70
C LEU A 10 56.14 30.47 38.98
N PHE A 11 56.94 29.51 38.55
CA PHE A 11 56.41 28.19 38.19
C PHE A 11 56.03 27.49 39.51
N ILE A 12 54.73 27.45 39.80
CA ILE A 12 54.21 26.48 40.75
C ILE A 12 54.36 25.11 40.08
N CYS A 13 55.42 24.39 40.46
CA CYS A 13 55.54 22.96 40.21
C CYS A 13 54.32 22.25 40.82
N VAL A 14 53.36 21.87 39.98
CA VAL A 14 52.48 20.75 40.28
C VAL A 14 53.34 19.49 40.06
N PRO A 15 53.65 18.70 41.09
CA PRO A 15 54.39 17.47 40.91
C PRO A 15 53.43 16.44 40.29
N TYR A 16 53.86 15.85 39.18
CA TYR A 16 53.38 14.55 38.70
C TYR A 16 51.85 14.42 38.54
N VAL A 17 51.32 14.93 37.42
CA VAL A 17 50.33 14.10 36.72
C VAL A 17 51.17 13.03 36.04
N SER A 18 51.18 11.83 36.62
CA SER A 18 51.67 10.66 35.90
C SER A 18 50.84 10.55 34.63
N CYS A 19 51.42 10.87 33.49
CA CYS A 19 51.00 10.26 32.23
C CYS A 19 51.43 8.79 32.31
N GLU A 20 50.79 8.03 33.20
CA GLU A 20 50.69 6.60 32.99
C GLU A 20 49.95 6.46 31.67
N TYR A 21 50.55 5.71 30.75
CA TYR A 21 49.82 5.18 29.61
C TYR A 21 48.69 4.36 30.21
N LEU A 22 47.53 4.98 30.43
CA LEU A 22 46.32 4.32 30.84
C LEU A 22 46.13 3.20 29.82
N THR A 23 46.43 1.99 30.26
CA THR A 23 46.13 0.82 29.44
C THR A 23 44.63 0.87 29.16
N VAL A 24 44.18 0.41 27.99
CA VAL A 24 42.75 0.43 27.63
C VAL A 24 41.88 -0.15 28.76
N ASN A 25 42.44 -1.11 29.51
CA ASN A 25 41.81 -1.70 30.69
C ASN A 25 41.69 -0.73 31.88
N GLU A 26 42.76 -0.02 32.27
CA GLU A 26 42.69 0.94 33.38
C GLU A 26 41.79 2.14 33.06
N PHE A 27 41.76 2.57 31.79
CA PHE A 27 40.83 3.61 31.36
C PHE A 27 39.39 3.12 31.42
N SER A 28 39.12 1.91 30.93
CA SER A 28 37.79 1.31 30.97
C SER A 28 37.28 1.11 32.40
N THR A 29 38.12 0.63 33.32
CA THR A 29 37.74 0.44 34.73
C THR A 29 37.52 1.76 35.45
N THR A 30 38.37 2.75 35.19
CA THR A 30 38.20 4.10 35.77
C THR A 30 36.92 4.75 35.27
N LEU A 31 36.62 4.62 33.98
CA LEU A 31 35.39 5.15 33.38
C LEU A 31 34.15 4.46 33.94
N ASP A 32 34.13 3.13 34.02
CA ASP A 32 33.02 2.35 34.59
C ASP A 32 32.78 2.71 36.07
N ALA A 33 33.85 2.85 36.86
CA ALA A 33 33.76 3.27 38.25
C ALA A 33 33.20 4.70 38.38
N LEU A 34 33.64 5.62 37.53
CA LEU A 34 33.15 6.99 37.50
C LEU A 34 31.65 7.03 37.13
N VAL A 35 31.24 6.31 36.09
CA VAL A 35 29.82 6.23 35.67
C VAL A 35 28.97 5.63 36.78
N LYS A 36 29.39 4.51 37.38
CA LYS A 36 28.64 3.87 38.48
C LYS A 36 28.46 4.79 39.68
N ARG A 37 29.48 5.60 40.00
CA ARG A 37 29.46 6.56 41.11
C ARG A 37 28.58 7.77 40.81
N GLU A 38 28.82 8.45 39.69
CA GLU A 38 28.11 9.70 39.35
C GLU A 38 26.65 9.45 38.94
N CYS A 39 26.34 8.32 38.32
CA CYS A 39 24.96 7.95 37.96
C CYS A 39 24.20 7.26 39.09
N SER A 40 24.79 7.11 40.29
CA SER A 40 24.17 6.46 41.45
C SER A 40 23.54 5.09 41.13
N HIS A 41 24.19 4.31 40.26
CA HIS A 41 23.64 3.07 39.71
C HIS A 41 23.16 2.10 40.81
N ASN A 42 23.97 1.95 41.87
CA ASN A 42 23.66 1.05 42.97
C ASN A 42 22.45 1.53 43.79
N SER A 43 22.33 2.84 44.03
CA SER A 43 21.19 3.41 44.75
C SER A 43 19.88 3.22 43.97
N ILE A 44 19.92 3.34 42.63
CA ILE A 44 18.76 3.07 41.77
C ILE A 44 18.38 1.59 41.85
N SER A 45 19.36 0.69 41.71
CA SER A 45 19.15 -0.76 41.78
C SER A 45 18.54 -1.18 43.13
N GLU A 46 19.07 -0.68 44.24
CA GLU A 46 18.53 -0.92 45.58
C GLU A 46 17.12 -0.32 45.76
N GLY A 47 16.87 0.84 45.17
CA GLY A 47 15.54 1.47 45.15
C GLY A 47 14.49 0.58 44.49
N TYR A 48 14.79 0.04 43.30
CA TYR A 48 13.89 -0.90 42.62
C TYR A 48 13.71 -2.21 43.39
N GLN A 49 14.78 -2.78 43.94
CA GLN A 49 14.69 -3.98 44.78
C GLN A 49 13.82 -3.78 46.02
N ASN A 50 13.90 -2.60 46.66
CA ASN A 50 13.04 -2.23 47.79
C ASN A 50 11.57 -2.07 47.38
N LEU A 51 11.29 -1.56 46.17
CA LEU A 51 9.93 -1.46 45.66
C LEU A 51 9.33 -2.83 45.34
N ILE A 52 10.15 -3.75 44.80
CA ILE A 52 9.77 -5.14 44.54
C ILE A 52 9.50 -5.88 45.86
N SER A 53 10.39 -5.76 46.85
CA SER A 53 10.23 -6.44 48.15
C SER A 53 9.03 -5.94 48.96
N ARG A 54 8.65 -4.67 48.78
CA ARG A 54 7.43 -4.07 49.36
C ARG A 54 6.15 -4.43 48.59
N GLY A 55 6.25 -5.18 47.49
CA GLY A 55 5.12 -5.56 46.64
C GLY A 55 4.51 -4.39 45.85
N LYS A 56 5.22 -3.26 45.74
CA LYS A 56 4.77 -2.11 44.92
C LYS A 56 4.99 -2.33 43.43
N ILE A 57 5.96 -3.18 43.07
CA ILE A 57 6.24 -3.59 41.69
C ILE A 57 6.13 -5.11 41.62
N THR A 58 5.34 -5.59 40.66
CA THR A 58 5.23 -7.01 40.35
C THR A 58 6.00 -7.30 39.06
N ILE A 59 6.93 -8.25 39.15
CA ILE A 59 7.64 -8.80 38.00
C ILE A 59 6.80 -9.94 37.44
N ALA A 60 6.32 -9.79 36.21
CA ALA A 60 5.64 -10.86 35.48
C ALA A 60 6.61 -11.50 34.48
N LYS A 61 6.41 -12.79 34.21
CA LYS A 61 7.18 -13.47 33.16
C LYS A 61 6.64 -13.04 31.79
N LEU A 62 7.55 -12.65 30.90
CA LEU A 62 7.17 -12.35 29.52
C LEU A 62 6.75 -13.64 28.79
N GLU A 63 5.52 -13.67 28.27
CA GLU A 63 5.02 -14.76 27.42
C GLU A 63 4.74 -14.22 26.00
N PRO A 64 5.76 -14.17 25.10
CA PRO A 64 5.65 -13.47 23.82
C PRO A 64 4.45 -13.93 22.99
N LEU A 65 4.28 -15.25 22.81
CA LEU A 65 3.20 -15.80 21.99
C LEU A 65 1.81 -15.43 22.53
N LYS A 66 1.63 -15.41 23.86
CA LYS A 66 0.36 -15.05 24.48
C LYS A 66 0.06 -13.57 24.30
N ASN A 67 1.07 -12.71 24.48
CA ASN A 67 0.94 -11.27 24.29
C ASN A 67 0.55 -10.93 22.84
N VAL A 68 1.21 -11.56 21.87
CA VAL A 68 0.90 -11.36 20.44
C VAL A 68 -0.50 -11.83 20.09
N LYS A 69 -0.95 -12.98 20.63
CA LYS A 69 -2.33 -13.47 20.46
C LYS A 69 -3.37 -12.52 21.05
N GLU A 70 -3.12 -11.99 22.24
CA GLU A 70 -4.02 -11.04 22.87
C GLU A 70 -4.11 -9.73 22.07
N TYR A 71 -2.96 -9.25 21.58
CA TYR A 71 -2.88 -8.08 20.71
C TYR A 71 -3.64 -8.30 19.39
N ALA A 72 -3.44 -9.44 18.72
CA ALA A 72 -4.18 -9.81 17.52
C ALA A 72 -5.69 -9.86 17.76
N SER A 73 -6.13 -10.35 18.93
CA SER A 73 -7.55 -10.33 19.31
C SER A 73 -8.09 -8.91 19.52
N LYS A 74 -7.30 -8.00 20.09
CA LYS A 74 -7.69 -6.57 20.23
C LYS A 74 -7.79 -5.88 18.88
N LEU A 75 -6.84 -6.15 17.96
CA LEU A 75 -6.90 -5.62 16.60
C LEU A 75 -8.11 -6.14 15.84
N TYR A 76 -8.39 -7.44 15.93
CA TYR A 76 -9.60 -8.02 15.32
C TYR A 76 -10.88 -7.36 15.85
N LYS A 77 -10.98 -7.10 17.17
CA LYS A 77 -12.12 -6.35 17.74
C LYS A 77 -12.22 -4.92 17.20
N LEU A 78 -11.10 -4.23 16.97
CA LEU A 78 -11.08 -2.91 16.34
C LEU A 78 -11.64 -2.98 14.92
N PHE A 79 -11.16 -3.96 14.12
CA PHE A 79 -11.63 -4.15 12.75
C PHE A 79 -13.11 -4.51 12.71
N LEU A 80 -13.57 -5.41 13.58
CA LEU A 80 -14.97 -5.79 13.69
C LEU A 80 -15.86 -4.59 14.04
N LYS A 81 -15.45 -3.76 15.01
CA LYS A 81 -16.21 -2.55 15.38
C LYS A 81 -16.33 -1.57 14.21
N LYS A 82 -15.25 -1.35 13.45
CA LYS A 82 -15.28 -0.48 12.27
C LYS A 82 -16.07 -1.11 11.11
N ALA A 83 -15.98 -2.43 10.94
CA ALA A 83 -16.73 -3.20 9.95
C ALA A 83 -18.24 -3.08 10.17
N GLU A 84 -18.72 -3.34 11.38
CA GLU A 84 -20.13 -3.23 11.75
C GLU A 84 -20.66 -1.80 11.57
N ALA A 85 -19.86 -0.79 11.93
CA ALA A 85 -20.22 0.61 11.71
C ALA A 85 -20.31 0.96 10.21
N LEU A 86 -19.37 0.47 9.39
CA LEU A 86 -19.41 0.67 7.94
C LEU A 86 -20.60 -0.08 7.30
N GLU A 87 -20.92 -1.28 7.77
CA GLU A 87 -22.08 -2.06 7.31
C GLU A 87 -23.38 -1.34 7.55
N LYS A 88 -23.54 -0.77 8.74
CA LYS A 88 -24.71 0.06 9.04
C LYS A 88 -24.80 1.26 8.12
N VAL A 89 -23.69 1.98 7.89
CA VAL A 89 -23.67 3.14 6.99
C VAL A 89 -24.05 2.75 5.57
N VAL A 90 -23.50 1.66 5.05
CA VAL A 90 -23.83 1.17 3.70
C VAL A 90 -25.32 0.82 3.60
N GLN A 91 -25.88 0.12 4.59
CA GLN A 91 -27.32 -0.19 4.59
C GLN A 91 -28.18 1.08 4.57
N ASP A 92 -27.89 2.06 5.44
CA ASP A 92 -28.61 3.35 5.49
C ASP A 92 -28.47 4.13 4.17
N VAL A 93 -27.29 4.09 3.53
CA VAL A 93 -27.01 4.73 2.23
C VAL A 93 -27.78 4.05 1.10
N GLU A 94 -27.83 2.71 1.07
CA GLU A 94 -28.62 1.95 0.09
C GLU A 94 -30.11 2.28 0.22
N GLU A 95 -30.62 2.39 1.45
CA GLU A 95 -32.00 2.81 1.71
C GLU A 95 -32.29 4.23 1.23
N GLU A 96 -31.42 5.20 1.54
CA GLU A 96 -31.56 6.57 1.04
C GLU A 96 -31.53 6.65 -0.49
N ALA A 97 -30.65 5.89 -1.14
CA ALA A 97 -30.58 5.84 -2.59
C ALA A 97 -31.91 5.38 -3.23
N THR A 98 -32.69 4.51 -2.57
CA THR A 98 -34.00 4.07 -3.09
C THR A 98 -35.10 5.12 -2.99
N LYS A 99 -34.98 6.08 -2.07
CA LYS A 99 -35.99 7.13 -1.85
C LYS A 99 -35.87 8.27 -2.87
N TYR A 100 -34.75 8.34 -3.58
CA TYR A 100 -34.42 9.47 -4.44
C TYR A 100 -35.28 9.51 -5.73
N PRO A 101 -36.03 10.60 -5.97
CA PRO A 101 -36.86 10.74 -7.17
C PRO A 101 -36.01 11.22 -8.36
N TRP A 102 -35.94 10.42 -9.43
CA TRP A 102 -35.24 10.82 -10.65
C TRP A 102 -35.93 11.99 -11.37
N ASN A 103 -35.19 13.06 -11.64
CA ASN A 103 -35.70 14.26 -12.33
C ASN A 103 -34.93 14.55 -13.64
N PRO A 104 -35.48 14.18 -14.82
CA PRO A 104 -34.82 14.39 -16.11
C PRO A 104 -34.42 15.85 -16.44
N LEU A 105 -34.99 16.83 -15.74
CA LEU A 105 -34.71 18.26 -15.94
C LEU A 105 -33.65 18.82 -15.00
N LEU A 106 -33.08 18.01 -14.10
CA LEU A 106 -32.02 18.44 -13.19
C LEU A 106 -30.80 18.91 -14.00
N LYS A 107 -30.51 20.20 -13.91
CA LYS A 107 -29.33 20.85 -14.51
C LYS A 107 -28.76 21.84 -13.51
N ASN A 108 -27.43 21.97 -13.48
CA ASN A 108 -26.68 22.87 -12.59
C ASN A 108 -26.93 22.59 -11.10
N ILE A 109 -26.40 21.46 -10.62
CA ILE A 109 -26.44 21.10 -9.20
C ILE A 109 -25.51 21.98 -8.35
N SER A 110 -25.97 22.37 -7.17
CA SER A 110 -25.12 22.97 -6.14
C SER A 110 -24.62 21.89 -5.19
N PHE A 111 -23.30 21.73 -5.07
CA PHE A 111 -22.69 20.80 -4.13
C PHE A 111 -21.47 21.44 -3.47
N VAL A 112 -21.06 20.87 -2.34
CA VAL A 112 -19.91 21.33 -1.58
C VAL A 112 -18.65 20.67 -2.13
N SER A 113 -17.81 21.41 -2.86
CA SER A 113 -16.57 20.86 -3.41
C SER A 113 -15.46 20.80 -2.34
N LEU A 114 -14.63 19.75 -2.41
CA LEU A 114 -13.38 19.66 -1.65
C LEU A 114 -12.36 20.71 -2.09
N THR A 115 -12.43 21.21 -3.33
CA THR A 115 -11.51 22.22 -3.86
C THR A 115 -11.86 23.65 -3.42
N ASP A 116 -13.10 23.87 -2.97
CA ASP A 116 -13.53 25.19 -2.53
C ASP A 116 -12.89 25.52 -1.18
N LYS A 117 -12.70 26.82 -0.92
CA LYS A 117 -12.17 27.26 0.38
C LYS A 117 -13.12 26.80 1.49
N GLY A 118 -12.57 26.09 2.47
CA GLY A 118 -13.33 25.60 3.62
C GLY A 118 -13.62 26.74 4.60
N GLU A 119 -14.89 26.87 4.99
CA GLU A 119 -15.31 27.70 6.12
C GLU A 119 -15.51 26.79 7.35
N ASN A 120 -15.26 27.32 8.57
CA ASN A 120 -15.42 26.61 9.85
C ASN A 120 -14.61 25.31 9.99
N LEU A 121 -13.33 25.33 9.63
CA LEU A 121 -12.43 24.19 9.82
C LEU A 121 -12.01 24.07 11.30
N THR A 122 -12.31 22.94 11.93
CA THR A 122 -11.81 22.51 13.23
C THR A 122 -10.70 21.49 13.04
N ARG A 123 -9.90 21.21 14.09
CA ARG A 123 -8.92 20.12 14.01
C ARG A 123 -9.63 18.79 14.19
N HIS A 124 -9.28 17.82 13.34
CA HIS A 124 -9.76 16.44 13.49
C HIS A 124 -9.35 15.88 14.86
N HIS A 125 -10.22 15.08 15.49
CA HIS A 125 -9.99 14.61 16.85
C HIS A 125 -8.73 13.74 16.97
N TYR A 126 -8.45 12.94 15.93
CA TYR A 126 -7.37 11.96 15.91
C TYR A 126 -6.15 12.36 15.05
N PHE A 127 -6.32 13.27 14.10
CA PHE A 127 -5.28 13.66 13.13
C PHE A 127 -5.09 15.17 13.17
N ASN A 128 -3.87 15.65 12.93
CA ASN A 128 -3.61 17.10 12.96
C ASN A 128 -4.02 17.80 11.65
N ILE A 129 -5.24 17.55 11.18
CA ILE A 129 -5.76 18.00 9.89
C ILE A 129 -6.95 18.94 10.12
N PRO A 130 -7.04 20.08 9.39
CA PRO A 130 -8.23 20.93 9.42
C PRO A 130 -9.38 20.28 8.65
N VAL A 131 -10.50 20.01 9.34
CA VAL A 131 -11.70 19.36 8.80
C VAL A 131 -12.96 20.12 9.22
N ASN A 132 -14.03 19.96 8.46
CA ASN A 132 -15.37 20.43 8.81
C ASN A 132 -16.23 19.19 9.11
N THR A 133 -16.61 19.05 10.37
CA THR A 133 -17.40 17.90 10.88
C THR A 133 -18.89 18.05 10.65
N SER A 134 -19.36 19.18 10.09
CA SER A 134 -20.78 19.41 9.85
C SER A 134 -21.24 18.94 8.47
N GLN A 135 -20.32 18.79 7.52
CA GLN A 135 -20.66 18.49 6.12
C GLN A 135 -19.64 17.54 5.48
N SER A 136 -20.07 16.78 4.48
CA SER A 136 -19.15 16.08 3.56
C SER A 136 -18.74 16.97 2.38
N GLY A 137 -17.65 16.60 1.71
CA GLY A 137 -17.19 17.27 0.50
C GLY A 137 -17.08 16.31 -0.67
N VAL A 138 -17.29 16.82 -1.88
CA VAL A 138 -17.18 16.05 -3.13
C VAL A 138 -15.97 16.51 -3.92
N TYR A 139 -15.17 15.57 -4.41
CA TYR A 139 -14.11 15.77 -5.38
C TYR A 139 -14.54 15.15 -6.72
N VAL A 140 -14.50 15.97 -7.77
CA VAL A 140 -14.84 15.57 -9.14
C VAL A 140 -13.56 15.60 -9.98
N PRO A 141 -13.09 14.45 -10.50
CA PRO A 141 -11.94 14.42 -11.40
C PRO A 141 -12.19 15.21 -12.68
N SER A 142 -11.14 15.71 -13.32
CA SER A 142 -11.27 16.54 -14.53
C SER A 142 -11.88 15.80 -15.74
N GLU A 143 -11.82 14.46 -15.74
CA GLU A 143 -12.41 13.61 -16.78
C GLU A 143 -13.92 13.39 -16.60
N VAL A 144 -14.47 13.72 -15.42
CA VAL A 144 -15.88 13.50 -15.07
C VAL A 144 -16.67 14.78 -15.34
N TYR A 145 -17.66 14.70 -16.25
CA TYR A 145 -18.49 15.84 -16.60
C TYR A 145 -19.69 15.96 -15.65
N ILE A 146 -19.62 16.91 -14.70
CA ILE A 146 -20.61 17.09 -13.63
C ILE A 146 -22.04 17.41 -14.12
N ASN A 147 -22.18 18.01 -15.30
CA ASN A 147 -23.48 18.35 -15.88
C ASN A 147 -24.11 17.19 -16.67
N ASP A 148 -23.45 16.02 -16.72
CA ASP A 148 -24.11 14.80 -17.16
C ASP A 148 -25.29 14.50 -16.22
N SER A 149 -26.44 14.14 -16.79
CA SER A 149 -27.65 13.92 -16.00
C SER A 149 -27.43 12.83 -14.95
N VAL A 150 -26.75 11.73 -15.29
CA VAL A 150 -26.54 10.62 -14.37
C VAL A 150 -25.62 11.03 -13.22
N ILE A 151 -24.51 11.70 -13.53
CA ILE A 151 -23.56 12.17 -12.51
C ILE A 151 -24.21 13.23 -11.61
N ALA A 152 -24.98 14.16 -12.18
CA ALA A 152 -25.65 15.20 -11.42
C ALA A 152 -26.62 14.61 -10.38
N HIS A 153 -27.46 13.65 -10.78
CA HIS A 153 -28.34 12.95 -9.84
C HIS A 153 -27.54 12.19 -8.78
N GLN A 154 -26.42 11.55 -9.16
CA GLN A 154 -25.58 10.81 -8.22
C GLN A 154 -24.97 11.71 -7.13
N VAL A 155 -24.51 12.90 -7.51
CA VAL A 155 -23.98 13.88 -6.55
C VAL A 155 -25.09 14.49 -5.70
N ASP A 156 -26.28 14.68 -6.28
CA ASP A 156 -27.44 15.26 -5.60
C ASP A 156 -28.02 14.33 -4.52
N TRP A 157 -28.29 13.04 -4.82
CA TRP A 157 -28.81 12.12 -3.79
C TRP A 157 -27.80 11.89 -2.67
N THR A 158 -26.50 11.84 -3.00
CA THR A 158 -25.46 11.70 -1.98
C THR A 158 -25.34 12.92 -1.07
N SER A 159 -25.95 14.07 -1.41
CA SER A 159 -25.96 15.27 -0.55
C SER A 159 -26.71 15.05 0.75
N ASN A 160 -27.67 14.13 0.76
CA ASN A 160 -28.44 13.83 1.96
C ASN A 160 -27.71 12.90 2.94
N LEU A 161 -26.50 12.41 2.63
CA LEU A 161 -25.82 11.40 3.46
C LEU A 161 -25.14 11.96 4.72
N ASP A 162 -25.02 13.29 4.85
CA ASP A 162 -24.29 13.93 5.96
C ASP A 162 -24.84 13.53 7.34
N HIS A 163 -26.16 13.37 7.47
CA HIS A 163 -26.80 12.96 8.73
C HIS A 163 -26.50 11.51 9.11
N ILE A 164 -26.26 10.62 8.13
CA ILE A 164 -25.86 9.22 8.35
C ILE A 164 -24.40 9.21 8.82
N PHE A 165 -23.53 9.95 8.13
CA PHE A 165 -22.10 10.00 8.46
C PHE A 165 -21.83 10.59 9.85
N GLN A 166 -22.58 11.63 10.25
CA GLN A 166 -22.47 12.23 11.58
C GLN A 166 -22.76 11.23 12.73
N GLN A 167 -23.64 10.25 12.52
CA GLN A 167 -23.98 9.26 13.55
C GLN A 167 -22.84 8.28 13.85
N GLN A 168 -21.90 8.09 12.92
CA GLN A 168 -20.78 7.16 13.07
C GLN A 168 -19.42 7.85 13.30
N ASN A 169 -19.41 9.18 13.47
CA ASN A 169 -18.20 9.99 13.63
C ASN A 169 -17.34 9.60 14.86
N ASP A 170 -17.94 8.99 15.88
CA ASP A 170 -17.22 8.54 17.08
C ASP A 170 -16.46 7.21 16.86
N THR A 171 -16.80 6.45 15.82
CA THR A 171 -16.20 5.14 15.52
C THR A 171 -15.36 5.15 14.25
N LEU A 172 -15.78 5.89 13.22
CA LEU A 172 -15.12 6.00 11.92
C LEU A 172 -14.49 7.40 11.80
N ASN A 173 -13.18 7.50 11.55
CA ASN A 173 -12.51 8.80 11.41
C ASN A 173 -12.88 9.45 10.08
N PHE A 174 -12.61 8.75 8.98
CA PHE A 174 -13.02 9.14 7.63
C PHE A 174 -13.94 8.10 7.03
N ILE A 175 -14.99 8.59 6.38
CA ILE A 175 -15.89 7.81 5.54
C ILE A 175 -15.79 8.38 4.15
N TYR A 176 -15.54 7.54 3.16
CA TYR A 176 -15.49 7.99 1.77
C TYR A 176 -16.28 7.05 0.87
N PHE A 177 -16.93 7.65 -0.13
CA PHE A 177 -17.75 6.98 -1.12
C PHE A 177 -17.21 7.33 -2.51
N ALA A 178 -16.72 6.33 -3.23
CA ALA A 178 -16.35 6.46 -4.63
C ALA A 178 -17.47 5.90 -5.50
N SER A 179 -18.06 6.76 -6.33
CA SER A 179 -19.08 6.34 -7.27
C SER A 179 -18.47 5.55 -8.44
N GLU A 180 -19.23 4.62 -9.00
CA GLU A 180 -18.92 3.98 -10.29
C GLU A 180 -18.72 5.02 -11.43
N TYR A 181 -19.32 6.20 -11.29
CA TYR A 181 -19.19 7.31 -12.24
C TYR A 181 -17.97 8.21 -12.00
N GLY A 182 -17.20 7.98 -10.93
CA GLY A 182 -15.85 8.52 -10.75
C GLY A 182 -15.67 9.68 -9.77
N PHE A 183 -16.75 10.29 -9.24
CA PHE A 183 -16.60 11.27 -8.16
C PHE A 183 -16.35 10.58 -6.82
N LEU A 184 -15.66 11.28 -5.92
CA LEU A 184 -15.33 10.84 -4.57
C LEU A 184 -15.99 11.79 -3.57
N ARG A 185 -16.80 11.27 -2.65
CA ARG A 185 -17.33 12.03 -1.51
C ARG A 185 -16.62 11.60 -0.24
N THR A 186 -16.18 12.55 0.59
CA THR A 186 -15.48 12.26 1.86
C THR A 186 -16.10 13.03 3.02
N TYR A 187 -16.21 12.38 4.17
CA TYR A 187 -16.62 12.94 5.44
C TYR A 187 -15.60 12.56 6.53
N PRO A 188 -15.23 13.48 7.45
CA PRO A 188 -15.56 14.90 7.44
C PRO A 188 -14.88 15.62 6.25
N ARG A 189 -15.44 16.77 5.84
CA ARG A 189 -14.89 17.54 4.72
C ARG A 189 -13.52 18.10 5.09
N TYR A 190 -12.53 17.94 4.22
CA TYR A 190 -11.26 18.64 4.31
C TYR A 190 -11.06 19.52 3.07
N GLN A 191 -10.06 20.41 3.10
CA GLN A 191 -9.75 21.24 1.94
C GLN A 191 -8.70 20.57 1.05
N TRP A 192 -9.05 20.34 -0.22
CA TRP A 192 -8.12 19.89 -1.25
C TRP A 192 -7.35 21.09 -1.82
N PRO A 193 -6.02 21.19 -1.62
CA PRO A 193 -5.25 22.32 -2.12
C PRO A 193 -5.19 22.33 -3.65
N LEU A 194 -5.33 23.51 -4.25
CA LEU A 194 -5.38 23.75 -5.69
C LEU A 194 -4.01 23.75 -6.40
N ASP A 195 -2.92 23.23 -5.79
CA ASP A 195 -1.60 23.24 -6.44
C ASP A 195 -1.58 22.33 -7.70
N ASP A 196 -1.25 22.95 -8.84
CA ASP A 196 -1.55 22.62 -10.24
C ASP A 196 -0.96 21.33 -10.87
N LYS A 197 -0.49 20.32 -10.10
CA LYS A 197 0.11 19.09 -10.68
C LYS A 197 -0.67 17.77 -10.45
N LEU A 198 -1.78 17.77 -9.72
CA LEU A 198 -2.52 16.54 -9.38
C LEU A 198 -4.05 16.73 -9.43
N ARG A 199 -4.59 17.13 -10.59
CA ARG A 199 -6.04 17.10 -10.90
C ARG A 199 -6.52 15.74 -11.48
N ALA A 200 -5.78 14.66 -11.23
CA ALA A 200 -5.92 13.36 -11.91
C ALA A 200 -6.25 12.18 -10.99
N LEU A 201 -6.64 12.43 -9.73
CA LEU A 201 -7.09 11.35 -8.85
C LEU A 201 -8.50 10.90 -9.26
N ASP A 202 -8.61 9.86 -10.08
CA ASP A 202 -9.87 9.13 -10.25
C ASP A 202 -9.90 7.99 -9.23
N ALA A 203 -10.88 8.00 -8.33
CA ALA A 203 -11.02 7.02 -7.25
C ALA A 203 -11.12 5.59 -7.79
N ARG A 204 -11.66 5.40 -9.00
CA ARG A 204 -11.82 4.08 -9.65
C ARG A 204 -10.50 3.47 -10.10
N ARG A 205 -9.45 4.30 -10.18
CA ARG A 205 -8.09 3.87 -10.55
C ARG A 205 -7.22 3.59 -9.33
N GLN A 206 -7.74 3.85 -8.14
CA GLN A 206 -6.99 3.74 -6.91
C GLN A 206 -7.01 2.30 -6.39
N SER A 207 -5.93 1.93 -5.70
CA SER A 207 -5.70 0.55 -5.31
C SER A 207 -6.79 0.00 -4.38
N TRP A 208 -7.37 0.84 -3.52
CA TRP A 208 -8.50 0.45 -2.65
C TRP A 208 -9.78 0.10 -3.44
N TYR A 209 -10.06 0.81 -4.52
CA TYR A 209 -11.23 0.56 -5.37
C TYR A 209 -11.01 -0.68 -6.25
N THR A 210 -9.83 -0.77 -6.89
CA THR A 210 -9.51 -1.82 -7.85
C THR A 210 -9.26 -3.17 -7.19
N GLN A 211 -8.70 -3.21 -5.98
CA GLN A 211 -8.53 -4.48 -5.24
C GLN A 211 -9.86 -5.05 -4.78
N TYR A 212 -10.79 -4.20 -4.34
CA TYR A 212 -12.10 -4.63 -3.90
C TYR A 212 -12.99 -5.14 -5.05
N THR A 213 -13.06 -4.39 -6.15
CA THR A 213 -13.88 -4.78 -7.32
C THR A 213 -13.23 -5.83 -8.22
N GLY A 214 -11.90 -5.88 -8.21
CA GLY A 214 -11.10 -6.71 -9.11
C GLY A 214 -11.00 -8.16 -8.68
N VAL A 215 -10.93 -9.06 -9.66
CA VAL A 215 -10.46 -10.43 -9.45
C VAL A 215 -8.98 -10.48 -9.85
N PRO A 216 -8.12 -11.22 -9.11
CA PRO A 216 -6.73 -11.44 -9.53
C PRO A 216 -6.67 -11.98 -10.96
N LYS A 217 -5.74 -11.42 -11.75
CA LYS A 217 -5.63 -11.71 -13.18
C LYS A 217 -4.18 -11.85 -13.63
N ASP A 218 -3.99 -12.74 -14.61
CA ASP A 218 -2.72 -12.99 -15.28
C ASP A 218 -2.79 -12.37 -16.69
N VAL A 219 -2.08 -11.27 -16.91
CA VAL A 219 -2.22 -10.44 -18.12
C VAL A 219 -0.93 -10.44 -18.95
N LEU A 220 -1.01 -10.88 -20.21
CA LEU A 220 0.08 -10.71 -21.17
C LEU A 220 -0.29 -9.66 -22.20
N PHE A 221 0.48 -8.58 -22.23
CA PHE A 221 0.39 -7.54 -23.24
C PHE A 221 1.26 -7.90 -24.44
N LEU A 222 0.63 -8.07 -25.59
CA LEU A 222 1.23 -8.28 -26.89
C LEU A 222 1.27 -6.93 -27.62
N MET A 223 2.45 -6.36 -27.72
CA MET A 223 2.69 -5.04 -28.29
C MET A 223 3.19 -5.15 -29.73
N ASP A 224 2.42 -4.59 -30.67
CA ASP A 224 2.86 -4.46 -32.06
C ASP A 224 4.00 -3.44 -32.15
N THR A 225 5.10 -3.85 -32.76
CA THR A 225 6.29 -3.02 -33.01
C THR A 225 6.68 -3.02 -34.48
N SER A 226 5.75 -3.37 -35.37
CA SER A 226 5.93 -3.30 -36.81
C SER A 226 6.13 -1.86 -37.30
N GLY A 227 6.64 -1.70 -38.52
CA GLY A 227 6.96 -0.39 -39.09
C GLY A 227 5.77 0.57 -39.22
N SER A 228 4.52 0.08 -39.28
CA SER A 228 3.32 0.94 -39.29
C SER A 228 3.17 1.73 -38.00
N MET A 229 3.57 1.13 -36.88
CA MET A 229 3.51 1.74 -35.56
C MET A 229 4.47 2.94 -35.41
N HIS A 230 5.33 3.26 -36.38
CA HIS A 230 6.32 4.33 -36.24
C HIS A 230 5.69 5.71 -35.91
N GLY A 231 6.32 6.45 -35.00
CA GLY A 231 5.91 7.80 -34.63
C GLY A 231 4.73 7.83 -33.63
N GLN A 232 3.62 8.46 -34.03
CA GLN A 232 2.50 8.74 -33.13
C GLN A 232 1.76 7.46 -32.68
N ALA A 233 1.67 6.44 -33.54
CA ALA A 233 1.00 5.18 -33.22
C ALA A 233 1.69 4.45 -32.05
N LEU A 234 3.01 4.28 -32.11
CA LEU A 234 3.79 3.69 -31.02
C LEU A 234 3.72 4.54 -29.75
N HIS A 235 3.75 5.88 -29.86
CA HIS A 235 3.57 6.74 -28.70
C HIS A 235 2.20 6.55 -28.02
N LEU A 236 1.14 6.44 -28.82
CA LEU A 236 -0.22 6.19 -28.34
C LEU A 236 -0.36 4.81 -27.71
N ALA A 237 0.18 3.75 -28.33
CA ALA A 237 0.18 2.41 -27.77
C ALA A 237 0.99 2.32 -26.48
N ASN A 238 2.18 2.93 -26.41
CA ASN A 238 2.99 2.99 -25.20
C ASN A 238 2.25 3.70 -24.05
N THR A 239 1.56 4.81 -24.35
CA THR A 239 0.75 5.53 -23.37
C THR A 239 -0.47 4.72 -22.92
N SER A 240 -1.12 4.01 -23.84
CA SER A 240 -2.24 3.10 -23.53
C SER A 240 -1.80 1.96 -22.63
N LEU A 241 -0.68 1.32 -22.97
CA LEU A 241 -0.09 0.23 -22.22
C LEU A 241 0.32 0.67 -20.81
N ARG A 242 0.92 1.86 -20.68
CA ARG A 242 1.23 2.46 -19.38
C ARG A 242 -0.01 2.54 -18.49
N LEU A 243 -1.12 3.07 -18.99
CA LEU A 243 -2.36 3.22 -18.22
C LEU A 243 -2.95 1.87 -17.79
N LEU A 244 -2.88 0.86 -18.67
CA LEU A 244 -3.35 -0.49 -18.35
C LEU A 244 -2.48 -1.16 -17.28
N ILE A 245 -1.16 -1.02 -17.36
CA ILE A 245 -0.21 -1.57 -16.38
C ILE A 245 -0.35 -0.87 -15.02
N GLU A 246 -0.51 0.45 -15.01
CA GLU A 246 -0.67 1.23 -13.77
C GLU A 246 -1.92 0.79 -12.97
N ASN A 247 -2.98 0.32 -13.65
CA ASN A 247 -4.22 -0.14 -13.02
C ASN A 247 -4.18 -1.56 -12.45
N LEU A 248 -3.15 -2.35 -12.75
CA LEU A 248 -3.03 -3.69 -12.19
C LEU A 248 -2.83 -3.63 -10.66
N ASN A 249 -3.34 -4.62 -9.93
CA ASN A 249 -3.17 -4.72 -8.49
C ASN A 249 -1.93 -5.55 -8.13
N LYS A 250 -1.46 -5.46 -6.88
CA LYS A 250 -0.35 -6.28 -6.38
C LYS A 250 -0.60 -7.80 -6.45
N ASN A 251 -1.87 -8.22 -6.49
CA ASN A 251 -2.26 -9.63 -6.63
C ASN A 251 -2.26 -10.10 -8.10
N ASP A 252 -2.07 -9.19 -9.06
CA ASP A 252 -2.05 -9.52 -10.49
C ASP A 252 -0.64 -9.87 -10.95
N PHE A 253 -0.55 -10.71 -11.96
CA PHE A 253 0.68 -10.99 -12.67
C PHE A 253 0.61 -10.45 -14.08
N PHE A 254 1.72 -9.93 -14.58
CA PHE A 254 1.77 -9.39 -15.93
C PHE A 254 3.09 -9.63 -16.65
N ALA A 255 3.00 -9.65 -17.97
CA ALA A 255 4.13 -9.64 -18.87
C ALA A 255 3.86 -8.70 -20.04
N VAL A 256 4.91 -8.11 -20.62
CA VAL A 256 4.82 -7.43 -21.91
C VAL A 256 5.74 -8.12 -22.91
N ALA A 257 5.21 -8.44 -24.09
CA ALA A 257 5.95 -9.00 -25.20
C ALA A 257 5.85 -8.10 -26.43
N LYS A 258 6.92 -8.05 -27.22
CA LYS A 258 6.93 -7.44 -28.56
C LYS A 258 7.03 -8.53 -29.61
N PHE A 259 6.41 -8.31 -30.78
CA PHE A 259 6.41 -9.29 -31.86
C PHE A 259 6.72 -8.71 -33.25
N PRO A 260 7.89 -8.08 -33.48
CA PRO A 260 8.26 -7.69 -34.84
C PRO A 260 8.79 -8.91 -35.62
N THR A 261 8.36 -9.06 -36.88
CA THR A 261 8.77 -10.17 -37.76
C THR A 261 9.93 -9.74 -38.66
N ASN A 262 11.14 -10.25 -38.41
CA ASN A 262 12.25 -10.14 -39.38
C ASN A 262 12.19 -11.32 -40.39
N ARG A 263 12.67 -11.12 -41.63
CA ARG A 263 12.83 -12.17 -42.66
C ARG A 263 13.68 -13.37 -42.22
N THR A 264 14.41 -13.26 -41.09
CA THR A 264 15.24 -14.34 -40.50
C THR A 264 14.74 -14.82 -39.12
N HIS A 265 13.46 -14.61 -38.79
CA HIS A 265 12.77 -15.06 -37.55
C HIS A 265 13.34 -14.52 -36.24
N LEU A 266 12.92 -13.32 -35.84
CA LEU A 266 12.89 -12.95 -34.42
C LEU A 266 11.52 -13.37 -33.89
N THR A 267 11.49 -14.40 -33.05
CA THR A 267 10.27 -14.83 -32.36
C THR A 267 9.78 -13.72 -31.41
N PRO A 268 8.48 -13.65 -31.10
CA PRO A 268 7.98 -12.78 -30.04
C PRO A 268 8.83 -12.92 -28.76
N SER A 269 9.16 -11.80 -28.14
CA SER A 269 10.10 -11.76 -27.00
C SER A 269 9.58 -10.85 -25.89
N LEU A 270 9.86 -11.24 -24.65
CA LEU A 270 9.48 -10.47 -23.47
C LEU A 270 10.33 -9.20 -23.35
N ILE A 271 9.67 -8.09 -23.03
CA ILE A 271 10.27 -6.75 -22.94
C ILE A 271 10.72 -6.50 -21.52
N TYR A 272 11.92 -6.99 -21.19
CA TYR A 272 12.52 -6.73 -19.87
C TYR A 272 14.02 -6.71 -19.95
N GLY A 273 14.69 -5.63 -20.36
CA GLY A 273 16.15 -5.68 -20.55
C GLY A 273 16.95 -6.04 -19.29
N CYS A 274 17.71 -7.15 -19.29
CA CYS A 274 18.97 -7.24 -18.57
C CYS A 274 20.08 -7.33 -19.60
N PHE A 275 20.94 -6.30 -19.61
CA PHE A 275 21.97 -6.11 -20.62
C PHE A 275 21.42 -6.06 -22.06
N ILE A 276 22.28 -5.63 -22.97
CA ILE A 276 21.92 -5.02 -24.26
C ILE A 276 21.08 -5.93 -25.18
N ASN A 277 20.95 -7.25 -24.91
CA ASN A 277 20.23 -8.19 -25.78
C ASN A 277 19.41 -9.31 -25.07
N GLY A 278 19.13 -9.24 -23.75
CA GLY A 278 18.44 -10.32 -23.01
C GLY A 278 17.28 -9.85 -22.14
N SER A 279 16.28 -10.71 -21.91
CA SER A 279 15.21 -10.46 -20.94
C SER A 279 15.63 -10.85 -19.50
N CYS A 280 15.37 -10.01 -18.49
CA CYS A 280 15.52 -10.31 -17.05
C CYS A 280 14.55 -11.40 -16.58
N TYR A 281 13.44 -11.57 -17.29
CA TYR A 281 12.35 -12.45 -16.89
C TYR A 281 11.95 -13.35 -18.04
N ASP A 282 11.71 -14.61 -17.73
CA ASP A 282 11.26 -15.64 -18.67
C ASP A 282 9.76 -15.96 -18.52
N SER A 283 9.06 -15.24 -17.62
CA SER A 283 7.66 -15.48 -17.26
C SER A 283 6.95 -14.22 -16.78
N LEU A 284 5.66 -14.33 -16.46
CA LEU A 284 4.89 -13.24 -15.88
C LEU A 284 5.42 -12.90 -14.49
N VAL A 285 5.46 -11.61 -14.18
CA VAL A 285 5.94 -11.07 -12.90
C VAL A 285 4.79 -10.45 -12.12
N GLN A 286 4.91 -10.42 -10.80
CA GLN A 286 3.91 -9.76 -9.95
C GLN A 286 3.88 -8.26 -10.24
N ALA A 287 2.68 -7.67 -10.27
CA ALA A 287 2.47 -6.26 -10.58
C ALA A 287 2.78 -5.33 -9.39
N THR A 288 4.00 -5.42 -8.86
CA THR A 288 4.52 -4.48 -7.86
C THR A 288 4.87 -3.14 -8.51
N SER A 289 4.87 -2.09 -7.69
CA SER A 289 5.19 -0.72 -8.12
C SER A 289 6.55 -0.64 -8.85
N LEU A 290 7.56 -1.35 -8.35
CA LEU A 290 8.89 -1.41 -8.95
C LEU A 290 8.89 -2.14 -10.31
N ASN A 291 8.23 -3.31 -10.38
CA ASN A 291 8.15 -4.09 -11.62
C ASN A 291 7.40 -3.32 -12.71
N LYS A 292 6.28 -2.67 -12.37
CA LYS A 292 5.53 -1.80 -13.28
C LYS A 292 6.40 -0.67 -13.82
N GLN A 293 7.09 0.07 -12.95
CA GLN A 293 7.94 1.18 -13.34
C GLN A 293 9.06 0.74 -14.29
N HIS A 294 9.71 -0.40 -14.00
CA HIS A 294 10.77 -0.94 -14.84
C HIS A 294 10.25 -1.33 -16.24
N VAL A 295 9.07 -1.97 -16.32
CA VAL A 295 8.45 -2.32 -17.61
C VAL A 295 8.09 -1.07 -18.40
N ILE A 296 7.42 -0.11 -17.76
CA ILE A 296 6.98 1.12 -18.41
C ILE A 296 8.19 1.85 -19.02
N GLN A 297 9.32 1.95 -18.29
CA GLN A 297 10.54 2.54 -18.82
C GLN A 297 11.07 1.84 -20.07
N ASN A 298 10.99 0.51 -20.12
CA ASN A 298 11.44 -0.27 -21.28
C ASN A 298 10.47 -0.18 -22.46
N VAL A 299 9.16 -0.08 -22.22
CA VAL A 299 8.14 0.15 -23.24
C VAL A 299 8.40 1.45 -24.01
N PHE A 300 8.74 2.55 -23.31
CA PHE A 300 9.06 3.83 -23.96
C PHE A 300 10.40 3.83 -24.73
N ARG A 301 11.23 2.79 -24.61
CA ARG A 301 12.46 2.61 -25.39
C ARG A 301 12.25 1.78 -26.67
N LEU A 302 11.05 1.25 -26.89
CA LEU A 302 10.76 0.47 -28.08
C LEU A 302 10.87 1.32 -29.35
N THR A 303 11.29 0.67 -30.43
CA THR A 303 11.39 1.27 -31.76
C THR A 303 10.64 0.38 -32.75
N ALA A 304 9.87 1.01 -33.63
CA ALA A 304 9.09 0.32 -34.66
C ALA A 304 9.99 -0.12 -35.84
N HIS A 305 9.91 -1.39 -36.23
CA HIS A 305 10.64 -1.95 -37.38
C HIS A 305 9.93 -3.19 -37.97
N ASP A 306 10.21 -3.51 -39.23
CA ASP A 306 9.72 -4.70 -39.94
C ASP A 306 8.17 -4.86 -39.99
N ALA A 307 7.66 -6.10 -40.04
CA ALA A 307 6.25 -6.45 -40.17
C ALA A 307 5.68 -7.06 -38.87
N ALA A 308 4.36 -7.24 -38.79
CA ALA A 308 3.68 -7.91 -37.68
C ALA A 308 3.15 -9.29 -38.10
N ASP A 309 3.35 -10.30 -37.25
CA ASP A 309 2.70 -11.61 -37.35
C ASP A 309 1.84 -11.85 -36.11
N TYR A 310 0.52 -11.68 -36.27
CA TYR A 310 -0.44 -11.81 -35.17
C TYR A 310 -0.63 -13.27 -34.73
N ASP A 311 -0.55 -14.22 -35.66
CA ASP A 311 -0.73 -15.64 -35.35
C ASP A 311 0.42 -16.17 -34.50
N GLU A 312 1.66 -15.80 -34.85
CA GLU A 312 2.84 -16.16 -34.05
C GLU A 312 2.79 -15.51 -32.66
N ALA A 313 2.30 -14.26 -32.56
CA ALA A 313 2.13 -13.57 -31.29
C ALA A 313 1.12 -14.26 -30.36
N ILE A 314 -0.04 -14.68 -30.91
CA ILE A 314 -1.05 -15.42 -30.15
C ILE A 314 -0.50 -16.80 -29.73
N ALA A 315 0.18 -17.53 -30.63
CA ALA A 315 0.77 -18.82 -30.32
C ALA A 315 1.81 -18.71 -29.19
N PHE A 316 2.66 -17.67 -29.22
CA PHE A 316 3.59 -17.35 -28.15
C PHE A 316 2.87 -17.08 -26.83
N GLY A 317 1.83 -16.24 -26.85
CA GLY A 317 1.09 -15.88 -25.65
C GLY A 317 0.39 -17.07 -24.99
N MET A 318 -0.24 -17.93 -25.80
CA MET A 318 -0.87 -19.16 -25.33
C MET A 318 0.14 -20.11 -24.68
N LYS A 319 1.32 -20.27 -25.30
CA LYS A 319 2.41 -21.10 -24.76
C LYS A 319 2.93 -20.54 -23.44
N LEU A 320 3.16 -19.23 -23.35
CA LEU A 320 3.65 -18.61 -22.13
C LEU A 320 2.65 -18.76 -20.97
N MET A 321 1.37 -18.52 -21.25
CA MET A 321 0.28 -18.71 -20.28
C MET A 321 0.18 -20.15 -19.79
N SER A 322 0.35 -21.15 -20.67
CA SER A 322 0.32 -22.56 -20.26
C SER A 322 1.50 -22.92 -19.36
N ILE A 323 2.71 -22.48 -19.72
CA ILE A 323 3.93 -22.72 -18.94
C ILE A 323 3.80 -22.10 -17.54
N PHE A 324 3.32 -20.86 -17.48
CA PHE A 324 3.12 -20.14 -16.22
C PHE A 324 2.11 -20.84 -15.30
N SER A 325 1.06 -21.41 -15.88
CA SER A 325 0.01 -22.12 -15.13
C SER A 325 0.48 -23.47 -14.57
N ALA A 326 1.36 -24.18 -15.30
CA ALA A 326 1.82 -25.52 -14.91
C ALA A 326 2.62 -25.54 -13.60
N GLY A 327 3.25 -24.42 -13.22
CA GLY A 327 4.01 -24.28 -11.98
C GLY A 327 3.20 -23.83 -10.76
N ARG A 328 1.88 -23.63 -10.90
CA ARG A 328 1.02 -23.05 -9.86
C ARG A 328 -0.05 -24.02 -9.38
N PRO A 329 -0.43 -23.96 -8.08
CA PRO A 329 -1.55 -24.74 -7.59
C PRO A 329 -2.85 -24.35 -8.31
N ALA A 330 -3.79 -25.30 -8.42
CA ALA A 330 -5.09 -25.08 -9.05
C ALA A 330 -5.87 -23.90 -8.45
N SER A 331 -5.69 -23.64 -7.15
CA SER A 331 -6.28 -22.51 -6.43
C SER A 331 -5.75 -21.13 -6.85
N ALA A 332 -4.59 -21.07 -7.49
CA ALA A 332 -3.98 -19.84 -8.00
C ALA A 332 -4.26 -19.60 -9.50
N HIS A 333 -5.10 -20.44 -10.13
CA HIS A 333 -5.49 -20.25 -11.52
C HIS A 333 -6.43 -19.03 -11.62
N CYS A 334 -5.86 -17.91 -12.04
CA CYS A 334 -6.54 -16.64 -12.21
C CYS A 334 -7.13 -16.53 -13.62
N ASN A 335 -7.91 -15.47 -13.85
CA ASN A 335 -8.36 -15.10 -15.20
C ASN A 335 -7.16 -14.78 -16.07
N LYS A 336 -7.00 -15.49 -17.19
CA LYS A 336 -5.88 -15.27 -18.13
C LYS A 336 -6.33 -14.36 -19.26
N ILE A 337 -5.63 -13.25 -19.43
CA ILE A 337 -6.01 -12.22 -20.40
C ILE A 337 -4.81 -11.96 -21.32
N LEU A 338 -5.03 -12.12 -22.62
CA LEU A 338 -4.12 -11.67 -23.67
C LEU A 338 -4.62 -10.31 -24.15
N VAL A 339 -3.75 -9.30 -24.13
CA VAL A 339 -4.08 -7.95 -24.60
C VAL A 339 -3.23 -7.62 -25.81
N LEU A 340 -3.83 -7.53 -26.98
CA LEU A 340 -3.16 -7.16 -28.23
C LEU A 340 -3.38 -5.67 -28.53
N ILE A 341 -2.30 -4.92 -28.77
CA ILE A 341 -2.36 -3.49 -29.17
C ILE A 341 -1.66 -3.32 -30.52
N SER A 342 -2.38 -2.82 -31.53
CA SER A 342 -1.85 -2.62 -32.90
C SER A 342 -2.58 -1.49 -33.65
N ASP A 343 -1.98 -0.94 -34.70
CA ASP A 343 -2.56 0.08 -35.57
C ASP A 343 -3.16 -0.47 -36.88
N SER A 344 -2.95 -1.74 -37.19
CA SER A 344 -3.22 -2.31 -38.53
C SER A 344 -4.58 -3.03 -38.66
N ASP A 345 -4.89 -3.49 -39.88
CA ASP A 345 -5.94 -4.46 -40.17
C ASP A 345 -5.54 -5.84 -39.62
N ILE A 346 -5.77 -6.04 -38.33
CA ILE A 346 -5.50 -7.30 -37.64
C ILE A 346 -6.29 -8.42 -38.34
N TYR A 347 -5.57 -9.43 -38.83
CA TYR A 347 -6.14 -10.62 -39.43
C TYR A 347 -5.57 -11.84 -38.73
N TYR A 348 -6.45 -12.75 -38.34
CA TYR A 348 -6.10 -14.04 -37.74
C TYR A 348 -6.42 -15.15 -38.74
N ASN A 349 -5.51 -16.11 -38.86
CA ASN A 349 -5.81 -17.31 -39.63
C ASN A 349 -6.90 -18.14 -38.95
N ASP A 350 -7.68 -18.88 -39.75
CA ASP A 350 -8.78 -19.73 -39.23
C ASP A 350 -8.32 -20.74 -38.18
N THR A 351 -7.07 -21.22 -38.29
CA THR A 351 -6.48 -22.14 -37.31
C THR A 351 -6.28 -21.48 -35.94
N THR A 352 -5.80 -20.23 -35.90
CA THR A 352 -5.64 -19.44 -34.68
C THR A 352 -7.00 -19.15 -34.04
N VAL A 353 -8.00 -18.79 -34.85
CA VAL A 353 -9.37 -18.57 -34.36
C VAL A 353 -9.93 -19.84 -33.72
N GLN A 354 -9.76 -21.01 -34.36
CA GLN A 354 -10.19 -22.30 -33.78
C GLN A 354 -9.50 -22.63 -32.45
N ILE A 355 -8.21 -22.28 -32.31
CA ILE A 355 -7.48 -22.44 -31.05
C ILE A 355 -8.10 -21.52 -29.98
N LEU A 356 -8.32 -20.25 -30.29
CA LEU A 356 -8.92 -19.30 -29.37
C LEU A 356 -10.35 -19.72 -28.95
N GLU A 357 -11.16 -20.19 -29.89
CA GLU A 357 -12.50 -20.74 -29.60
C GLU A 357 -12.44 -21.95 -28.67
N ARG A 358 -11.45 -22.83 -28.84
CA ARG A 358 -11.26 -24.01 -27.97
C ARG A 358 -10.89 -23.64 -26.53
N TYR A 359 -10.20 -22.52 -26.33
CA TYR A 359 -9.71 -22.06 -25.02
C TYR A 359 -10.47 -20.84 -24.48
N GLN A 360 -11.63 -20.49 -25.06
CA GLN A 360 -12.42 -19.30 -24.74
C GLN A 360 -12.85 -19.17 -23.26
N ASP A 361 -12.93 -20.28 -22.53
CA ASP A 361 -13.29 -20.31 -21.11
C ASP A 361 -12.07 -20.11 -20.18
N TYR A 362 -10.85 -20.24 -20.72
CA TYR A 362 -9.61 -20.21 -19.94
C TYR A 362 -8.73 -19.02 -20.27
N VAL A 363 -8.77 -18.51 -21.50
CA VAL A 363 -7.95 -17.40 -22.00
C VAL A 363 -8.83 -16.44 -22.78
N HIS A 364 -8.84 -15.19 -22.35
CA HIS A 364 -9.62 -14.12 -23.00
C HIS A 364 -8.70 -13.20 -23.81
N LEU A 365 -9.06 -12.94 -25.06
CA LEU A 365 -8.30 -12.04 -25.94
C LEU A 365 -8.98 -10.67 -26.02
N PHE A 366 -8.26 -9.64 -25.61
CA PHE A 366 -8.66 -8.24 -25.74
C PHE A 366 -7.84 -7.59 -26.85
N THR A 367 -8.51 -7.11 -27.88
CA THR A 367 -7.87 -6.49 -29.04
C THR A 367 -8.16 -4.99 -29.05
N TYR A 368 -7.09 -4.19 -29.02
CA TYR A 368 -7.14 -2.75 -29.06
C TYR A 368 -6.51 -2.23 -30.36
N SER A 369 -7.33 -1.62 -31.21
CA SER A 369 -6.89 -1.04 -32.48
C SER A 369 -6.69 0.46 -32.37
N LEU A 370 -5.53 0.99 -32.78
CA LEU A 370 -5.24 2.43 -32.76
C LEU A 370 -5.83 3.20 -33.95
N SER A 371 -6.29 2.50 -34.99
CA SER A 371 -6.76 3.10 -36.23
C SER A 371 -8.29 3.12 -36.30
N THR A 372 -8.83 4.15 -36.96
CA THR A 372 -10.26 4.25 -37.32
C THR A 372 -10.55 3.74 -38.73
N ILE A 373 -9.52 3.35 -39.47
CA ILE A 373 -9.61 3.01 -40.90
C ILE A 373 -10.16 1.59 -41.08
N THR A 374 -9.92 0.70 -40.11
CA THR A 374 -10.35 -0.69 -40.16
C THR A 374 -11.85 -0.77 -39.83
N ALA A 375 -12.63 -1.43 -40.68
CA ALA A 375 -14.03 -1.67 -40.39
C ALA A 375 -14.12 -2.50 -39.10
N SER A 376 -14.73 -1.97 -38.04
CA SER A 376 -14.81 -2.62 -36.73
C SER A 376 -15.61 -3.94 -36.74
N GLY A 377 -16.38 -4.21 -37.81
CA GLY A 377 -17.27 -5.37 -37.94
C GLY A 377 -16.57 -6.72 -37.79
N PRO A 378 -15.64 -7.11 -38.69
CA PRO A 378 -15.01 -8.43 -38.68
C PRO A 378 -14.26 -8.76 -37.38
N LEU A 379 -13.54 -7.80 -36.80
CA LEU A 379 -12.80 -8.00 -35.55
C LEU A 379 -13.73 -8.10 -34.33
N ASN A 380 -14.81 -7.32 -34.31
CA ASN A 380 -15.83 -7.43 -33.27
C ASN A 380 -16.56 -8.79 -33.36
N ASP A 381 -16.80 -9.30 -34.57
CA ASP A 381 -17.41 -10.62 -34.76
C ASP A 381 -16.47 -11.74 -34.31
N VAL A 382 -15.16 -11.64 -34.59
CA VAL A 382 -14.15 -12.56 -34.06
C VAL A 382 -14.10 -12.50 -32.53
N ALA A 383 -14.04 -11.30 -31.94
CA ALA A 383 -14.01 -11.10 -30.50
C ALA A 383 -15.24 -11.72 -29.81
N LYS A 384 -16.43 -11.58 -30.39
CA LYS A 384 -17.65 -12.21 -29.87
C LYS A 384 -17.61 -13.74 -29.95
N ARG A 385 -17.02 -14.33 -31.00
CA ARG A 385 -16.91 -15.79 -31.15
C ARG A 385 -15.99 -16.42 -30.11
N ILE A 386 -14.92 -15.73 -29.74
CA ILE A 386 -13.91 -16.22 -28.78
C ILE A 386 -14.17 -15.78 -27.34
N ASN A 387 -15.35 -15.22 -27.05
CA ASN A 387 -15.67 -14.63 -25.74
C ASN A 387 -14.60 -13.61 -25.27
N GLY A 388 -14.08 -12.82 -26.22
CA GLY A 388 -13.08 -11.78 -26.03
C GLY A 388 -13.69 -10.38 -26.08
N ALA A 389 -12.83 -9.36 -26.21
CA ALA A 389 -13.25 -7.96 -26.25
C ALA A 389 -12.49 -7.16 -27.32
N PHE A 390 -13.16 -6.18 -27.92
CA PHE A 390 -12.57 -5.33 -28.96
C PHE A 390 -12.93 -3.86 -28.73
N ALA A 391 -11.93 -2.97 -28.77
CA ALA A 391 -12.15 -1.53 -28.72
C ALA A 391 -11.15 -0.75 -29.60
N GLN A 392 -11.57 0.43 -30.05
CA GLN A 392 -10.73 1.32 -30.87
C GLN A 392 -10.22 2.51 -30.04
N ILE A 393 -8.98 2.92 -30.30
CA ILE A 393 -8.24 3.97 -29.62
C ILE A 393 -7.73 4.99 -30.64
N PRO A 394 -8.60 5.91 -31.09
CA PRO A 394 -8.20 6.87 -32.12
C PRO A 394 -7.23 7.93 -31.61
N VAL A 395 -7.31 8.31 -30.33
CA VAL A 395 -6.60 9.46 -29.76
C VAL A 395 -6.34 9.30 -28.26
N ILE A 396 -5.41 10.10 -27.72
CA ILE A 396 -5.05 10.15 -26.29
C ILE A 396 -6.27 10.47 -25.40
N GLY A 397 -7.19 11.33 -25.86
CA GLY A 397 -8.41 11.66 -25.09
C GLY A 397 -9.37 10.48 -24.90
N ALA A 398 -9.23 9.40 -25.68
CA ALA A 398 -10.04 8.19 -25.55
C ALA A 398 -9.44 7.15 -24.59
N LEU A 399 -8.25 7.38 -24.03
CA LEU A 399 -7.54 6.39 -23.23
C LEU A 399 -8.31 6.01 -21.95
N SER A 400 -9.03 6.95 -21.35
CA SER A 400 -9.89 6.71 -20.19
C SER A 400 -10.99 5.68 -20.48
N ASN A 401 -11.49 5.63 -21.72
CA ASN A 401 -12.50 4.66 -22.13
C ASN A 401 -11.92 3.25 -22.25
N ILE A 402 -10.64 3.11 -22.65
CA ILE A 402 -9.95 1.81 -22.68
C ILE A 402 -9.86 1.25 -21.29
N LEU A 403 -9.45 2.08 -20.33
CA LEU A 403 -9.27 1.62 -18.97
C LEU A 403 -10.58 1.11 -18.40
N ARG A 404 -11.66 1.88 -18.57
CA ARG A 404 -13.02 1.43 -18.22
C ARG A 404 -13.36 0.12 -18.92
N HIS A 405 -13.16 0.03 -20.23
CA HIS A 405 -13.42 -1.19 -20.99
C HIS A 405 -12.61 -2.38 -20.48
N PHE A 406 -11.33 -2.20 -20.17
CA PHE A 406 -10.47 -3.23 -19.62
C PHE A 406 -10.97 -3.71 -18.25
N THR A 407 -11.24 -2.78 -17.33
CA THR A 407 -11.72 -3.09 -15.97
C THR A 407 -13.08 -3.77 -16.01
N ASP A 408 -14.01 -3.28 -16.84
CA ASP A 408 -15.32 -3.89 -17.01
C ASP A 408 -15.15 -5.32 -17.52
N TYR A 409 -14.57 -5.54 -18.70
CA TYR A 409 -14.48 -6.88 -19.26
C TYR A 409 -13.66 -7.84 -18.38
N ALA A 410 -12.50 -7.41 -17.85
CA ALA A 410 -11.65 -8.25 -17.00
C ALA A 410 -12.34 -8.70 -15.70
N THR A 411 -13.29 -7.91 -15.17
CA THR A 411 -14.07 -8.27 -13.97
C THR A 411 -15.29 -9.14 -14.27
N HIS A 412 -15.80 -9.14 -15.51
CA HIS A 412 -16.97 -9.94 -15.90
C HIS A 412 -16.60 -11.40 -16.17
N PHE A 413 -15.42 -11.66 -16.74
CA PHE A 413 -14.95 -13.03 -16.97
C PHE A 413 -14.66 -13.71 -15.62
N GLY A 414 -15.29 -14.86 -15.36
CA GLY A 414 -15.17 -15.58 -14.07
C GLY A 414 -16.17 -15.17 -12.97
N SER A 415 -17.10 -14.24 -13.24
CA SER A 415 -17.97 -13.69 -12.20
C SER A 415 -19.38 -14.31 -12.19
N SER A 416 -19.51 -15.48 -11.57
CA SER A 416 -20.70 -15.74 -10.72
C SER A 416 -20.75 -14.79 -9.51
N LYS A 417 -19.66 -14.03 -9.27
CA LYS A 417 -19.54 -13.05 -8.16
C LYS A 417 -20.39 -11.79 -8.33
N LYS A 418 -20.89 -11.44 -9.52
CA LYS A 418 -21.85 -10.32 -9.66
C LYS A 418 -23.23 -10.60 -9.03
N LEU A 419 -23.55 -11.86 -8.75
CA LEU A 419 -24.82 -12.22 -8.10
C LEU A 419 -24.73 -12.33 -6.56
N HIS A 420 -23.54 -12.21 -5.98
CA HIS A 420 -23.36 -12.27 -4.53
C HIS A 420 -22.79 -10.95 -4.01
N PRO A 421 -23.40 -10.32 -2.99
CA PRO A 421 -22.84 -9.12 -2.38
C PRO A 421 -21.41 -9.43 -1.92
N GLN A 422 -20.46 -8.63 -2.41
CA GLN A 422 -19.06 -8.77 -2.00
C GLN A 422 -18.98 -8.50 -0.49
N LYS A 423 -18.27 -9.39 0.22
CA LYS A 423 -18.04 -9.21 1.66
C LYS A 423 -17.14 -7.99 1.89
N LEU A 424 -17.16 -7.47 3.12
CA LEU A 424 -16.19 -6.49 3.59
C LEU A 424 -14.76 -7.03 3.36
N ASP A 425 -13.87 -6.17 2.87
CA ASP A 425 -12.46 -6.50 2.69
C ASP A 425 -11.57 -5.43 3.34
N LEU A 426 -10.43 -5.85 3.89
CA LEU A 426 -9.41 -4.95 4.42
C LEU A 426 -8.32 -4.78 3.35
N VAL A 427 -8.29 -3.62 2.72
CA VAL A 427 -7.38 -3.31 1.62
C VAL A 427 -6.28 -2.37 2.07
N VAL A 428 -5.03 -2.76 1.85
CA VAL A 428 -3.87 -1.89 2.06
C VAL A 428 -3.68 -0.98 0.85
N HIS A 429 -3.60 0.34 1.10
CA HIS A 429 -3.39 1.34 0.06
C HIS A 429 -2.74 2.61 0.61
N HIS A 430 -2.31 3.52 -0.27
CA HIS A 430 -1.68 4.76 0.17
C HIS A 430 -2.75 5.72 0.68
N ALA A 431 -2.48 6.45 1.76
CA ALA A 431 -3.33 7.58 2.13
C ALA A 431 -3.45 8.60 0.97
N ALA A 432 -2.42 8.69 0.11
CA ALA A 432 -2.42 9.53 -1.10
C ALA A 432 -3.46 9.11 -2.16
N ASP A 433 -3.97 7.88 -2.10
CA ASP A 433 -5.03 7.39 -2.99
C ASP A 433 -6.39 8.03 -2.67
N ILE A 434 -6.54 8.64 -1.48
CA ILE A 434 -7.79 9.24 -1.01
C ILE A 434 -7.58 10.72 -0.66
N PHE A 435 -6.41 11.06 -0.13
CA PHE A 435 -6.09 12.37 0.43
C PHE A 435 -4.97 13.05 -0.37
N PRO A 436 -4.93 14.39 -0.41
CA PRO A 436 -3.82 15.10 -1.03
C PRO A 436 -2.53 14.83 -0.26
N PHE A 437 -1.38 14.85 -0.95
CA PHE A 437 -0.07 14.46 -0.40
C PHE A 437 0.23 15.02 1.01
N LYS A 438 -0.02 16.32 1.24
CA LYS A 438 0.22 16.97 2.55
C LYS A 438 -0.62 16.36 3.69
N ILE A 439 -1.85 15.96 3.40
CA ILE A 439 -2.73 15.31 4.38
C ILE A 439 -2.32 13.84 4.53
N ALA A 440 -2.04 13.16 3.42
CA ALA A 440 -1.57 11.78 3.42
C ALA A 440 -0.28 11.60 4.24
N GLU A 441 0.64 12.57 4.21
CA GLU A 441 1.87 12.57 5.02
C GLU A 441 1.58 12.65 6.53
N GLU A 442 0.57 13.43 6.94
CA GLU A 442 0.15 13.55 8.35
C GLU A 442 -0.55 12.27 8.85
N ILE A 443 -1.39 11.66 8.01
CA ILE A 443 -2.06 10.38 8.32
C ILE A 443 -1.02 9.26 8.41
N GLY A 444 -0.09 9.22 7.46
CA GLY A 444 0.90 8.16 7.32
C GLY A 444 0.33 6.89 6.66
N PRO A 445 0.97 5.73 6.88
CA PRO A 445 0.47 4.45 6.38
C PRO A 445 -0.91 4.13 6.94
N MET A 446 -1.82 3.69 6.08
CA MET A 446 -3.16 3.27 6.45
C MET A 446 -3.59 2.05 5.62
N ALA A 447 -4.51 1.28 6.16
CA ALA A 447 -5.35 0.38 5.40
C ALA A 447 -6.77 0.94 5.40
N SER A 448 -7.64 0.32 4.60
CA SER A 448 -9.05 0.67 4.59
C SER A 448 -9.95 -0.53 4.54
N LEU A 449 -11.02 -0.46 5.32
CA LEU A 449 -12.12 -1.40 5.20
C LEU A 449 -13.04 -0.90 4.09
N THR A 450 -13.26 -1.72 3.07
CA THR A 450 -14.01 -1.36 1.86
C THR A 450 -15.22 -2.27 1.67
N MET A 451 -16.32 -1.70 1.16
CA MET A 451 -17.56 -2.41 0.90
C MET A 451 -18.35 -1.81 -0.27
N ALA A 452 -18.98 -2.66 -1.08
CA ALA A 452 -19.86 -2.25 -2.17
C ALA A 452 -21.17 -1.64 -1.65
N VAL A 453 -21.66 -0.63 -2.38
CA VAL A 453 -23.02 -0.08 -2.23
C VAL A 453 -23.82 -0.42 -3.46
N TYR A 454 -24.97 -1.06 -3.29
CA TYR A 454 -25.85 -1.46 -4.38
C TYR A 454 -27.17 -0.70 -4.37
N ASN A 455 -27.67 -0.39 -5.56
CA ASN A 455 -29.07 0.00 -5.73
C ASN A 455 -29.91 -1.27 -5.76
N ARG A 456 -30.87 -1.39 -4.83
CA ARG A 456 -31.79 -2.53 -4.70
C ARG A 456 -33.20 -2.28 -5.26
N SER A 457 -33.46 -1.09 -5.83
CA SER A 457 -34.82 -0.70 -6.25
C SER A 457 -35.33 -1.44 -7.51
N THR A 458 -34.45 -1.72 -8.46
CA THR A 458 -34.81 -2.26 -9.80
C THR A 458 -34.00 -3.49 -10.22
N GLY A 459 -33.12 -3.97 -9.33
CA GLY A 459 -32.14 -5.04 -9.55
C GLY A 459 -31.02 -4.94 -8.52
N LEU A 460 -29.91 -5.65 -8.72
CA LEU A 460 -28.66 -5.46 -7.96
C LEU A 460 -27.65 -4.75 -8.87
N SER A 461 -27.62 -3.41 -8.86
CA SER A 461 -26.62 -2.63 -9.60
C SER A 461 -25.68 -1.90 -8.65
N LEU A 462 -24.38 -1.86 -8.99
CA LEU A 462 -23.38 -1.17 -8.18
C LEU A 462 -23.63 0.35 -8.28
N LEU A 463 -23.61 1.05 -7.15
CA LEU A 463 -23.62 2.52 -7.10
C LEU A 463 -22.21 3.07 -6.91
N GLY A 464 -21.41 2.34 -6.12
CA GLY A 464 -20.05 2.70 -5.77
C GLY A 464 -19.49 1.82 -4.68
N ILE A 465 -18.33 2.21 -4.15
CA ILE A 465 -17.66 1.56 -3.03
C ILE A 465 -17.53 2.58 -1.92
N MET A 466 -17.89 2.17 -0.70
CA MET A 466 -17.59 2.91 0.50
C MET A 466 -16.38 2.32 1.22
N GLY A 467 -15.61 3.18 1.88
CA GLY A 467 -14.58 2.72 2.78
C GLY A 467 -14.35 3.65 3.95
N THR A 468 -13.61 3.11 4.92
CA THR A 468 -13.16 3.83 6.12
C THR A 468 -11.73 3.48 6.45
N ASP A 469 -11.01 4.42 7.05
CA ASP A 469 -9.60 4.26 7.38
C ASP A 469 -9.36 3.37 8.61
N VAL A 470 -8.29 2.59 8.51
CA VAL A 470 -7.63 1.87 9.60
C VAL A 470 -6.19 2.35 9.62
N SER A 471 -5.90 3.34 10.47
CA SER A 471 -4.57 3.98 10.46
C SER A 471 -3.54 3.10 11.19
N ALA A 472 -2.29 3.14 10.73
CA ALA A 472 -1.20 2.49 11.47
C ALA A 472 -1.03 3.06 12.88
N ARG A 473 -1.42 4.31 13.12
CA ARG A 473 -1.38 4.94 14.44
C ARG A 473 -2.33 4.25 15.43
N GLU A 474 -3.57 3.96 15.02
CA GLU A 474 -4.54 3.25 15.87
C GLU A 474 -4.04 1.85 16.24
N MET A 475 -3.46 1.14 15.27
CA MET A 475 -2.92 -0.20 15.49
C MET A 475 -1.74 -0.16 16.47
N VAL A 476 -0.85 0.83 16.34
CA VAL A 476 0.31 1.00 17.22
C VAL A 476 -0.09 1.49 18.62
N ASP A 477 -1.14 2.31 18.76
CA ASP A 477 -1.61 2.74 20.09
C ASP A 477 -2.12 1.54 20.91
N LEU A 478 -2.76 0.56 20.27
CA LEU A 478 -3.16 -0.71 20.90
C LEU A 478 -1.98 -1.61 21.27
N LEU A 479 -0.81 -1.42 20.64
CA LEU A 479 0.40 -2.19 20.87
C LEU A 479 1.16 -1.73 22.12
N GLN A 480 1.05 -0.45 22.52
CA GLN A 480 1.86 0.14 23.60
C GLN A 480 1.81 -0.63 24.91
N THR A 481 0.71 -1.34 25.20
CA THR A 481 0.58 -2.17 26.42
C THR A 481 1.41 -3.45 26.40
N TYR A 482 1.97 -3.83 25.24
CA TYR A 482 2.72 -5.07 25.03
C TYR A 482 4.20 -4.83 24.73
N LEU A 483 4.62 -3.57 24.55
CA LEU A 483 6.01 -3.20 24.34
C LEU A 483 6.68 -2.91 25.68
N ASN A 484 7.76 -3.63 25.97
CA ASN A 484 8.43 -3.56 27.27
C ASN A 484 9.80 -2.86 27.18
N SER A 485 10.33 -2.71 25.97
CA SER A 485 11.59 -2.02 25.69
C SER A 485 11.41 -0.95 24.60
N PRO A 486 12.20 0.14 24.63
CA PRO A 486 12.29 1.09 23.52
C PRO A 486 12.74 0.48 22.19
N THR A 487 13.35 -0.71 22.23
CA THR A 487 13.81 -1.48 21.06
C THR A 487 12.79 -2.50 20.56
N ASP A 488 11.69 -2.71 21.30
CA ASP A 488 10.63 -3.63 20.93
C ASP A 488 9.72 -2.95 19.90
N TYR A 489 9.19 -3.75 18.99
CA TYR A 489 8.27 -3.26 17.98
C TYR A 489 7.37 -4.35 17.46
N ALA A 490 6.37 -3.96 16.68
CA ALA A 490 5.58 -4.89 15.90
C ALA A 490 5.46 -4.43 14.46
N PHE A 491 5.17 -5.38 13.60
CA PHE A 491 4.83 -5.15 12.23
C PHE A 491 3.75 -6.13 11.77
N MET A 492 3.01 -5.75 10.75
CA MET A 492 1.94 -6.54 10.17
C MET A 492 2.22 -6.78 8.69
N VAL A 493 1.94 -8.00 8.22
CA VAL A 493 2.28 -8.47 6.89
C VAL A 493 1.04 -9.07 6.23
N ASP A 494 0.90 -8.88 4.92
CA ASP A 494 -0.14 -9.52 4.12
C ASP A 494 0.26 -10.94 3.64
N ASN A 495 -0.65 -11.61 2.96
CA ASN A 495 -0.44 -12.93 2.36
C ASN A 495 0.57 -12.97 1.19
N ASN A 496 1.13 -11.82 0.76
CA ASN A 496 2.20 -11.75 -0.23
C ASN A 496 3.58 -11.54 0.41
N GLY A 497 3.64 -11.16 1.69
CA GLY A 497 4.88 -10.77 2.38
C GLY A 497 5.11 -9.27 2.45
N PHE A 498 4.16 -8.45 1.99
CA PHE A 498 4.25 -6.99 2.03
C PHE A 498 3.86 -6.45 3.40
N VAL A 499 4.62 -5.46 3.85
CA VAL A 499 4.49 -4.89 5.18
C VAL A 499 3.48 -3.74 5.18
N LEU A 500 2.46 -3.84 6.04
CA LEU A 500 1.46 -2.79 6.24
C LEU A 500 2.00 -1.65 7.10
N PHE A 501 2.59 -1.99 8.24
CA PHE A 501 3.25 -1.02 9.12
C PHE A 501 4.47 -1.65 9.77
N HIS A 502 5.50 -0.83 9.98
CA HIS A 502 6.75 -1.19 10.62
C HIS A 502 7.44 0.10 11.10
N PRO A 503 8.10 0.13 12.27
CA PRO A 503 8.72 1.36 12.79
C PRO A 503 9.74 1.98 11.83
N LEU A 504 10.57 1.15 11.20
CA LEU A 504 11.57 1.59 10.22
C LEU A 504 10.94 2.21 8.97
N LEU A 505 9.64 1.99 8.67
CA LEU A 505 8.95 2.71 7.59
C LEU A 505 8.86 4.22 7.85
N ARG A 506 9.09 4.71 9.09
CA ARG A 506 9.14 6.15 9.38
C ARG A 506 10.30 6.85 8.67
N SER A 507 11.48 6.22 8.58
CA SER A 507 12.63 6.71 7.81
C SER A 507 12.34 6.69 6.31
N TYR A 508 11.53 5.71 5.88
CA TYR A 508 11.02 5.61 4.51
C TYR A 508 9.85 6.55 4.20
N ARG A 509 9.42 7.46 5.09
CA ARG A 509 8.29 8.41 4.82
C ARG A 509 8.43 9.22 3.53
N LYS A 510 9.67 9.50 3.10
CA LYS A 510 9.92 10.16 1.80
C LYS A 510 9.71 9.24 0.60
N LEU A 511 9.86 7.92 0.76
CA LEU A 511 9.56 6.88 -0.23
C LEU A 511 8.13 6.33 -0.11
N SER A 512 7.54 6.31 1.08
CA SER A 512 6.24 5.67 1.38
C SER A 512 5.05 6.35 0.71
N ALA A 513 5.24 7.55 0.20
CA ALA A 513 4.25 8.22 -0.64
C ALA A 513 4.20 7.68 -2.09
N GLN A 514 5.14 6.79 -2.47
CA GLN A 514 5.26 6.27 -3.84
C GLN A 514 5.21 4.75 -3.97
N THR A 515 5.52 3.96 -2.92
CA THR A 515 5.48 2.48 -2.99
C THR A 515 5.03 1.82 -1.68
N ILE A 516 3.98 1.00 -1.72
CA ILE A 516 3.45 0.19 -0.59
C ILE A 516 3.88 -1.29 -0.65
N ASP A 517 4.40 -1.73 -1.78
CA ASP A 517 4.78 -3.13 -1.99
C ASP A 517 6.20 -3.41 -1.43
N ILE A 518 6.48 -2.97 -0.20
CA ILE A 518 7.76 -3.23 0.47
C ILE A 518 7.68 -4.57 1.17
N ASP A 519 8.57 -5.49 0.82
CA ASP A 519 8.64 -6.82 1.42
C ASP A 519 9.34 -6.74 2.79
N ILE A 520 8.98 -7.63 3.71
CA ILE A 520 9.67 -7.77 5.00
C ILE A 520 11.18 -8.02 4.82
N MET A 521 11.57 -8.73 3.77
CA MET A 521 12.97 -9.02 3.46
C MET A 521 13.79 -7.77 3.12
N ASP A 522 13.15 -6.68 2.69
CA ASP A 522 13.81 -5.43 2.33
C ASP A 522 14.02 -4.53 3.57
N ILE A 523 13.33 -4.81 4.68
CA ILE A 523 13.33 -3.99 5.89
C ILE A 523 14.18 -4.61 7.00
N GLU A 524 14.00 -5.90 7.25
CA GLU A 524 14.65 -6.62 8.36
C GLU A 524 16.09 -6.99 7.98
N ALA A 525 17.06 -6.66 8.85
CA ALA A 525 18.50 -6.81 8.58
C ALA A 525 19.06 -8.21 8.91
N SER A 526 18.19 -9.12 9.38
CA SER A 526 18.51 -10.47 9.80
C SER A 526 19.03 -11.38 8.67
N ASN A 527 19.57 -12.54 9.04
CA ASN A 527 20.04 -13.54 8.09
C ASN A 527 18.91 -13.97 7.12
N VAL A 528 19.19 -13.87 5.81
CA VAL A 528 18.22 -14.09 4.74
C VAL A 528 17.52 -15.44 4.85
N THR A 529 18.23 -16.51 5.18
CA THR A 529 17.63 -17.86 5.23
C THR A 529 16.59 -17.98 6.35
N GLU A 530 16.87 -17.43 7.52
CA GLU A 530 15.97 -17.53 8.67
C GLU A 530 14.77 -16.59 8.50
N MET A 531 14.99 -15.37 8.00
CA MET A 531 13.89 -14.45 7.67
C MET A 531 12.97 -14.99 6.59
N LEU A 532 13.49 -15.74 5.61
CA LEU A 532 12.64 -16.43 4.63
C LEU A 532 11.72 -17.47 5.27
N THR A 533 12.17 -18.16 6.33
CA THR A 533 11.30 -19.09 7.06
C THR A 533 10.22 -18.36 7.85
N ILE A 534 10.55 -17.25 8.52
CA ILE A 534 9.56 -16.42 9.22
C ILE A 534 8.56 -15.82 8.22
N ARG A 535 9.04 -15.25 7.11
CA ARG A 535 8.20 -14.71 6.03
C ARG A 535 7.23 -15.78 5.53
N LYS A 536 7.70 -17.02 5.33
CA LYS A 536 6.83 -18.13 4.92
C LYS A 536 5.78 -18.45 5.99
N HIS A 537 6.16 -18.54 7.26
CA HIS A 537 5.21 -18.81 8.34
C HIS A 537 4.15 -17.70 8.48
N LEU A 538 4.54 -16.44 8.30
CA LEU A 538 3.61 -15.29 8.29
C LEU A 538 2.63 -15.36 7.11
N ILE A 539 3.11 -15.68 5.91
CA ILE A 539 2.27 -15.83 4.71
C ILE A 539 1.32 -17.03 4.83
N ASP A 540 1.81 -18.14 5.38
CA ASP A 540 1.04 -19.37 5.59
C ASP A 540 0.10 -19.29 6.82
N ASN A 541 -0.04 -18.11 7.44
CA ASN A 541 -0.89 -17.85 8.62
C ASN A 541 -0.62 -18.80 9.80
N GLN A 542 0.64 -19.10 10.05
CA GLN A 542 1.06 -19.96 11.16
C GLN A 542 1.33 -19.13 12.42
N GLU A 543 1.20 -19.77 13.58
CA GLU A 543 1.59 -19.19 14.87
C GLU A 543 2.92 -19.78 15.34
N GLY A 544 3.77 -18.96 15.94
CA GLY A 544 5.07 -19.44 16.39
C GLY A 544 5.93 -18.38 17.06
N VAL A 545 7.05 -18.86 17.60
CA VAL A 545 8.10 -18.03 18.18
C VAL A 545 9.42 -18.51 17.62
N THR A 546 10.20 -17.59 17.05
CA THR A 546 11.54 -17.86 16.52
C THR A 546 12.51 -16.86 17.13
N ILE A 547 13.70 -17.31 17.52
CA ILE A 547 14.75 -16.45 18.06
C ILE A 547 15.81 -16.32 16.97
N LEU A 548 16.09 -15.09 16.56
CA LEU A 548 17.07 -14.76 15.54
C LEU A 548 18.12 -13.81 16.09
N ASP A 549 19.31 -13.84 15.50
CA ASP A 549 20.34 -12.86 15.74
C ASP A 549 20.18 -11.71 14.73
N ASP A 550 19.80 -10.54 15.24
CA ASP A 550 19.36 -9.40 14.44
C ASP A 550 19.97 -8.07 14.93
N PHE A 551 19.79 -7.00 14.16
CA PHE A 551 20.23 -5.65 14.52
C PHE A 551 19.10 -4.81 15.12
N ALA A 552 19.25 -4.45 16.39
CA ALA A 552 18.46 -3.38 16.99
C ALA A 552 18.97 -2.01 16.54
N VAL A 553 18.28 -1.41 15.57
CA VAL A 553 18.49 -0.03 15.11
C VAL A 553 17.93 0.93 16.17
N PHE A 554 18.75 1.88 16.62
CA PHE A 554 18.34 2.92 17.57
C PHE A 554 17.50 4.01 16.87
N MET A 555 16.77 4.80 17.66
CA MET A 555 15.91 5.88 17.14
C MET A 555 16.66 6.98 16.36
N ASP A 556 17.99 7.03 16.45
CA ASP A 556 18.81 7.98 15.69
C ASP A 556 19.15 7.51 14.27
N GLU A 557 18.77 6.28 13.90
CA GLU A 557 19.00 5.67 12.58
C GLU A 557 20.48 5.54 12.17
N VAL A 558 21.42 5.84 13.07
CA VAL A 558 22.87 5.80 12.82
C VAL A 558 23.51 4.63 13.54
N HIS A 559 23.03 4.30 14.73
CA HIS A 559 23.58 3.22 15.54
C HIS A 559 22.71 1.98 15.46
N ALA A 560 23.37 0.82 15.40
CA ALA A 560 22.74 -0.48 15.50
C ALA A 560 23.53 -1.36 16.47
N HIS A 561 22.83 -2.14 17.27
CA HIS A 561 23.43 -3.14 18.14
C HIS A 561 22.96 -4.53 17.74
N ARG A 562 23.89 -5.48 17.62
CA ARG A 562 23.58 -6.88 17.32
C ARG A 562 23.12 -7.58 18.59
N THR A 563 21.91 -8.14 18.57
CA THR A 563 21.27 -8.75 19.75
C THR A 563 20.37 -9.89 19.30
N LEU A 564 20.26 -10.91 20.15
CA LEU A 564 19.23 -11.93 19.98
C LEU A 564 17.86 -11.29 20.18
N ARG A 565 16.97 -11.55 19.23
CA ARG A 565 15.60 -11.05 19.18
C ARG A 565 14.62 -12.18 19.01
N THR A 566 13.53 -12.09 19.74
CA THR A 566 12.43 -13.05 19.74
C THR A 566 11.32 -12.52 18.84
N TYR A 567 11.10 -13.17 17.71
CA TYR A 567 10.01 -12.93 16.78
C TYR A 567 8.83 -13.82 17.16
N ALA A 568 7.80 -13.24 17.76
CA ALA A 568 6.55 -13.93 18.07
C ALA A 568 5.47 -13.49 17.10
N TYR A 569 4.84 -14.44 16.41
CA TYR A 569 3.89 -14.14 15.35
C TYR A 569 2.62 -15.00 15.43
N THR A 570 1.51 -14.42 14.97
CA THR A 570 0.19 -15.05 14.92
C THR A 570 -0.64 -14.47 13.77
N PRO A 571 -1.55 -15.25 13.15
CA PRO A 571 -2.54 -14.69 12.25
C PRO A 571 -3.57 -13.84 12.99
N ILE A 572 -4.11 -12.82 12.33
CA ILE A 572 -5.26 -12.05 12.82
C ILE A 572 -6.54 -12.80 12.40
N PRO A 573 -7.44 -13.14 13.35
CA PRO A 573 -8.65 -13.90 13.05
C PRO A 573 -9.49 -13.30 11.91
N GLU A 574 -10.02 -14.17 11.03
CA GLU A 574 -10.91 -13.81 9.90
C GLU A 574 -10.33 -12.80 8.90
N THR A 575 -8.99 -12.67 8.85
CA THR A 575 -8.31 -11.81 7.88
C THR A 575 -7.13 -12.54 7.23
N ASP A 576 -6.65 -12.03 6.10
CA ASP A 576 -5.48 -12.57 5.38
C ASP A 576 -4.15 -11.98 5.88
N TYR A 577 -4.14 -11.42 7.09
CA TYR A 577 -2.99 -10.72 7.65
C TYR A 577 -2.43 -11.43 8.88
N SER A 578 -1.10 -11.38 9.00
CA SER A 578 -0.38 -11.87 10.16
C SER A 578 0.37 -10.74 10.85
N ILE A 579 0.50 -10.84 12.17
CA ILE A 579 1.19 -9.86 12.99
C ILE A 579 2.35 -10.49 13.74
N CYS A 580 3.46 -9.75 13.81
CA CYS A 580 4.66 -10.15 14.51
C CYS A 580 5.05 -9.08 15.51
N VAL A 581 5.39 -9.48 16.73
CA VAL A 581 6.01 -8.64 17.75
C VAL A 581 7.43 -9.13 17.96
N VAL A 582 8.38 -8.20 17.90
CA VAL A 582 9.81 -8.44 18.06
C VAL A 582 10.23 -7.87 19.40
N THR A 583 10.78 -8.72 20.27
CA THR A 583 11.28 -8.33 21.59
C THR A 583 12.72 -8.76 21.79
N ALA A 584 13.48 -8.03 22.63
CA ALA A 584 14.83 -8.43 22.99
C ALA A 584 14.82 -9.72 23.87
N THR A 585 15.67 -10.70 23.55
CA THR A 585 15.65 -12.02 24.23
C THR A 585 16.23 -11.98 25.65
N ASP A 586 17.13 -11.06 25.95
CA ASP A 586 17.84 -10.99 27.25
C ASP A 586 16.96 -10.49 28.43
N ARG A 587 15.65 -10.33 28.22
CA ARG A 587 14.72 -9.83 29.25
C ARG A 587 13.53 -10.76 29.42
N ASP A 588 13.63 -11.64 30.41
CA ASP A 588 12.55 -12.54 30.83
C ASP A 588 11.41 -11.84 31.62
N ILE A 589 11.51 -10.52 31.83
CA ILE A 589 10.72 -9.78 32.83
C ILE A 589 9.86 -8.69 32.17
N ASP A 590 8.55 -8.77 32.41
CA ASP A 590 7.56 -7.72 32.18
C ASP A 590 7.38 -6.88 33.46
N VAL A 591 7.42 -5.56 33.35
CA VAL A 591 7.35 -4.60 34.47
C VAL A 591 6.01 -3.90 34.44
N GLN A 592 5.04 -4.40 35.21
CA GLN A 592 3.73 -3.77 35.34
C GLN A 592 3.75 -2.74 36.48
N TYR A 593 3.55 -1.47 36.14
CA TYR A 593 3.38 -0.39 37.13
C TYR A 593 1.94 -0.37 37.64
N LEU A 594 1.74 -0.56 38.95
CA LEU A 594 0.41 -0.59 39.59
C LEU A 594 -0.15 0.78 40.00
N SER A 595 0.50 1.90 39.69
CA SER A 595 -0.02 3.23 40.06
C SER A 595 0.61 4.35 39.24
N GLN A 596 -0.23 5.08 38.50
CA GLN A 596 0.11 6.43 38.04
C GLN A 596 0.08 7.38 39.24
N LYS A 597 1.21 8.07 39.47
CA LYS A 597 1.52 9.06 40.52
C LYS A 597 2.12 8.49 41.82
N GLU A 598 3.41 8.18 41.79
CA GLU A 598 4.29 8.53 42.91
C GLU A 598 5.51 9.25 42.34
N HIS A 599 5.79 10.47 42.84
CA HIS A 599 7.08 11.12 42.60
C HIS A 599 8.14 10.26 43.29
N LEU A 600 9.11 9.76 42.52
CA LEU A 600 10.36 9.27 43.08
C LEU A 600 11.07 10.50 43.65
N ASP A 601 11.07 10.64 44.97
CA ASP A 601 11.87 11.67 45.63
C ASP A 601 13.34 11.43 45.23
N THR A 602 13.86 12.41 44.50
CA THR A 602 15.28 12.45 44.16
C THR A 602 16.06 12.57 45.46
N THR A 603 17.08 11.74 45.62
CA THR A 603 18.02 11.93 46.71
C THR A 603 18.71 13.28 46.51
N GLU A 604 18.92 14.01 47.61
CA GLU A 604 19.68 15.27 47.59
C GLU A 604 21.02 15.04 46.89
N GLY A 605 21.21 15.70 45.74
CA GLY A 605 22.39 15.54 44.89
C GLY A 605 22.11 15.05 43.46
N THR A 606 20.89 14.58 43.16
CA THR A 606 20.54 14.22 41.78
C THR A 606 20.31 15.48 40.94
N VAL A 607 21.23 15.82 40.03
CA VAL A 607 21.03 16.91 39.06
C VAL A 607 20.08 16.43 37.98
N LEU A 608 18.84 16.96 38.00
CA LEU A 608 17.95 16.91 36.85
C LEU A 608 18.58 17.74 35.72
N ILE A 609 19.02 17.10 34.64
CA ILE A 609 19.27 17.79 33.38
C ILE A 609 17.90 18.11 32.79
N ASP A 610 17.36 19.23 33.25
CA ASP A 610 16.15 19.83 32.71
C ASP A 610 16.47 20.26 31.27
N GLY A 611 15.86 19.60 30.30
CA GLY A 611 16.00 19.87 28.87
C GLY A 611 15.42 21.23 28.51
N ARG A 612 16.06 22.31 28.96
CA ARG A 612 15.78 23.65 28.48
C ARG A 612 16.41 23.80 27.11
N LYS A 613 15.55 24.13 26.14
CA LYS A 613 15.89 24.60 24.81
C LYS A 613 17.15 25.48 24.86
N PHE A 614 18.19 25.06 24.15
CA PHE A 614 19.24 25.98 23.73
C PHE A 614 18.59 26.98 22.77
N ASN A 615 18.65 28.26 23.14
CA ASN A 615 18.24 29.39 22.30
C ASN A 615 19.11 29.49 21.05
#